data_AF-A0AA38U8U3-F1
#
_entry.id   AF-A0AA38U8U3-F1
#
_cell.length_a   1.000
_cell.length_b   1.000
_cell.length_c   1.000
_cell.angle_alpha   90.00
_cell.angle_beta   90.00
_cell.angle_gamma   90.00
#
_symmetry.space_group_name_H-M   'P 1'
#
loop_
_entity.id
_entity.type
_entity.pdbx_description
1 polymer ?
#
loop_
_entity_poly.entity_id
_entity_poly.type
_entity_poly.pdbx_seq_one_letter_code
_entity_poly.pdbx_strand_id
1 'polypeptide(L)' 'WDEDVHGPFDTASNRCEYPCNFMWLCCYGDGTSEGCAYGLHRADNSQRRPRTLSRVFPYT' A
#
# COMPACT_ATOMS: atom_id res chain seq x y z
N TRP A 1 3.54 4.44 7.74
CA TRP A 1 4.32 4.55 6.51
C TRP A 1 5.04 5.86 6.69
N ASP A 2 6.33 5.77 7.03
CA ASP A 2 7.11 6.91 7.52
C ASP A 2 8.14 7.24 6.44
N GLU A 3 7.90 8.32 5.70
CA GLU A 3 8.71 8.77 4.57
C GLU A 3 10.15 9.14 5.00
N ASP A 4 10.37 9.33 6.30
CA ASP A 4 11.70 9.59 6.89
C ASP A 4 12.64 8.37 6.84
N VAL A 5 12.11 7.15 6.71
CA VAL A 5 12.92 5.92 6.61
C VAL A 5 13.10 5.46 5.17
N HIS A 6 12.09 5.71 4.31
CA HIS A 6 12.05 5.21 2.94
C HIS A 6 12.39 6.26 1.87
N GLY A 7 12.60 7.51 2.28
CA GLY A 7 12.77 8.63 1.38
C GLY A 7 11.46 8.99 0.67
N PRO A 8 11.45 10.11 -0.07
CA PRO A 8 10.27 10.56 -0.79
C PRO A 8 9.88 9.53 -1.86
N PHE A 9 8.70 8.93 -1.71
CA PHE A 9 8.22 7.88 -2.62
C PHE A 9 7.96 8.45 -4.02
N ASP A 10 7.38 9.65 -4.09
CA ASP A 10 7.02 10.32 -5.33
C ASP A 10 8.06 11.38 -5.75
N THR A 11 9.13 10.93 -6.40
CA THR A 11 10.12 11.83 -7.03
C THR A 11 10.27 11.53 -8.52
N ALA A 12 10.68 12.53 -9.29
CA ALA A 12 11.00 12.36 -10.71
C ALA A 12 12.11 11.32 -10.95
N SER A 13 13.08 11.21 -10.03
CA SER A 13 14.13 10.18 -10.08
C SER A 13 13.54 8.78 -9.93
N ASN A 14 12.69 8.55 -8.92
CA ASN A 14 12.03 7.26 -8.70
C ASN A 14 11.14 6.86 -9.89
N ARG A 15 10.43 7.83 -10.50
CA ARG A 15 9.61 7.59 -11.70
C ARG A 15 10.45 7.24 -12.93
N CYS A 16 11.69 7.72 -13.02
CA CYS A 16 12.63 7.44 -14.11
C CYS A 16 13.37 6.10 -13.91
N GLU A 17 13.76 5.79 -12.67
CA GLU A 17 14.50 4.57 -12.31
C GLU A 17 13.60 3.33 -12.20
N TYR A 18 12.33 3.51 -11.85
CA TYR A 18 11.33 2.46 -11.78
C TYR A 18 10.16 2.74 -12.73
N PRO A 19 10.38 2.82 -14.05
CA PRO A 19 9.32 3.21 -15.00
C PRO A 19 8.21 2.15 -15.12
N CYS A 20 8.48 0.90 -14.74
CA CYS A 20 7.51 -0.22 -14.72
C CYS A 20 6.58 -0.16 -13.49
N ASN A 21 6.18 1.06 -13.13
CA ASN A 21 5.86 1.55 -11.80
C ASN A 21 4.48 1.10 -11.30
N PHE A 22 4.35 -0.19 -10.99
CA PHE A 22 3.10 -0.88 -10.65
C PHE A 22 2.31 -1.28 -11.91
N MET A 23 2.18 -2.60 -12.11
CA MET A 23 1.30 -3.18 -13.14
C MET A 23 0.05 -3.76 -12.49
N TRP A 24 -1.10 -3.38 -13.02
CA TRP A 24 -2.38 -3.98 -12.68
C TRP A 24 -2.38 -5.44 -13.12
N LEU A 25 -2.44 -6.40 -12.20
CA LEU A 25 -2.50 -7.83 -12.57
C LEU A 25 -3.79 -8.21 -13.31
N CYS A 26 -4.84 -7.40 -13.21
CA CYS A 26 -6.14 -7.67 -13.85
C CYS A 26 -6.18 -7.30 -15.34
N CYS A 27 -5.46 -6.26 -15.78
CA CYS A 27 -5.44 -5.80 -17.17
C CYS A 27 -4.04 -5.58 -17.75
N TYR A 28 -2.99 -5.81 -16.96
CA TYR A 28 -1.60 -5.53 -17.29
C TYR A 28 -1.34 -4.08 -17.71
N GLY A 29 -2.23 -3.15 -17.37
CA GLY A 29 -1.98 -1.72 -17.49
C GLY A 29 -0.98 -1.26 -16.43
N ASP A 30 -0.31 -0.14 -16.67
CA ASP A 30 0.56 0.51 -15.68
C ASP A 30 -0.23 1.38 -14.68
N GLY A 31 0.45 1.91 -13.66
CA GLY A 31 -0.14 2.77 -12.62
C GLY A 31 -0.72 4.11 -13.10
N THR A 32 -0.57 4.46 -14.38
CA THR A 32 -1.19 5.64 -15.01
C THR A 32 -2.43 5.31 -15.84
N SER A 33 -2.72 4.02 -16.06
CA SER A 33 -3.91 3.57 -16.77
C SER A 33 -5.19 3.83 -15.95
N GLU A 34 -6.32 4.14 -16.61
CA GLU A 34 -7.61 4.46 -15.97
C GLU A 34 -8.25 3.30 -15.18
N GLY A 35 -7.63 2.12 -15.17
CA GLY A 35 -8.19 0.89 -14.62
C GLY A 35 -9.19 0.23 -15.58
N CYS A 36 -9.36 -1.10 -15.46
CA CYS A 36 -10.21 -1.88 -16.36
C CYS A 36 -11.53 -2.36 -15.72
N ALA A 37 -11.73 -2.11 -14.42
CA ALA A 37 -12.85 -2.62 -13.65
C ALA A 37 -13.53 -1.47 -12.91
N TYR A 38 -14.86 -1.48 -12.95
CA TYR A 38 -15.72 -0.48 -12.32
C TYR A 38 -16.75 -1.18 -11.45
N GLY A 39 -17.10 -0.60 -10.29
CA GLY A 39 -18.06 -1.18 -9.37
C GLY A 39 -18.28 -0.33 -8.13
N LEU A 40 -19.29 -0.67 -7.33
CA LEU A 40 -19.54 0.01 -6.06
C LEU A 40 -18.46 -0.36 -5.04
N HIS A 41 -17.94 0.65 -4.34
CA HIS A 41 -17.03 0.41 -3.23
C HIS A 41 -17.76 -0.40 -2.13
N ARG A 42 -17.22 -1.56 -1.80
CA ARG A 42 -17.70 -2.38 -0.68
C ARG A 42 -16.87 -2.05 0.55
N ALA A 43 -17.53 -1.56 1.60
CA ALA A 43 -16.87 -1.40 2.89
C ALA A 43 -16.34 -2.76 3.37
N ASP A 44 -15.08 -2.80 3.76
CA ASP A 44 -14.53 -3.98 4.42
C ASP A 44 -15.09 -4.05 5.84
N ASN A 45 -15.96 -5.03 6.07
CA ASN A 45 -16.52 -5.32 7.39
C ASN A 45 -15.65 -6.29 8.20
N SER A 46 -14.40 -6.54 7.76
CA SER A 46 -13.47 -7.33 8.56
C SER A 46 -13.31 -6.64 9.92
N GLN A 47 -13.63 -7.40 10.97
CA GLN A 47 -13.50 -6.91 12.35
C GLN A 47 -12.01 -6.65 12.59
N ARG A 48 -11.61 -5.37 12.68
CA ARG A 48 -10.24 -5.01 13.06
C ARG A 48 -9.97 -5.65 14.41
N ARG A 49 -9.08 -6.65 14.43
CA ARG A 49 -8.68 -7.30 15.68
C ARG A 49 -8.15 -6.20 16.62
N PRO A 50 -8.69 -6.07 17.85
CA PRO A 50 -8.16 -5.10 18.79
C PRO A 50 -6.68 -5.41 18.96
N ARG A 51 -5.81 -4.40 18.81
CA ARG A 51 -4.38 -4.54 19.08
C ARG A 51 -4.26 -4.91 20.54
N THR A 52 -4.08 -6.19 20.83
CA THR A 52 -3.70 -6.63 22.17
C THR A 52 -2.34 -5.99 22.43
N LEU A 53 -2.31 -4.95 23.28
CA LEU A 53 -1.05 -4.52 23.88
C LEU A 53 -0.55 -5.75 24.64
N SER A 54 0.47 -6.41 24.09
CA SER A 54 1.15 -7.49 24.76
C SER A 54 1.55 -6.96 26.12
N ARG A 55 0.90 -7.47 27.18
CA ARG A 55 1.33 -7.28 28.56
C ARG A 55 2.81 -7.64 28.60
N VAL A 56 3.65 -6.64 28.77
CA VAL A 56 5.08 -6.84 29.04
C VAL A 56 5.15 -7.66 30.32
N PHE A 57 5.61 -8.90 30.23
CA PHE A 57 5.93 -9.69 31.41
C PHE A 57 7.16 -9.04 32.06
N PRO A 58 7.09 -8.61 33.34
CA PRO A 58 8.28 -8.18 34.04
C PRO A 58 9.17 -9.42 34.21
N TYR A 59 10.39 -9.36 33.67
CA TYR A 59 11.43 -10.33 33.95
C TYR A 59 11.66 -10.35 35.47
N THR A 60 11.51 -11.54 36.07
CA THR A 60 12.02 -11.86 37.41
C THR A 60 13.52 -12.00 37.37
#